data_AF-A0AAW6NJ26-F1
#
_entry.id   AF-A0AAW6NJ26-F1
#
_cell.length_a   1.000
_cell.length_b   1.000
_cell.length_c   1.000
_cell.angle_alpha   90.00
_cell.angle_beta   90.00
_cell.angle_gamma   90.00
#
_symmetry.space_group_name_H-M   'P 1'
#
loop_
_entity.id
_entity.type
_entity.pdbx_description
1 polymer ?
#
loop_
_entity_poly.entity_id
_entity_poly.type
_entity_poly.pdbx_seq_one_letter_code
_entity_poly.pdbx_strand_id
1 'polypeptide(L)' 'IPLFPTFALIAHYIVASERGIEALRATIVFGMWSIIPYFIYLLSLWYFTGFLRLPLALGGAVVCWSLSAWVLIFFWSRFH' A
#
# COMPACT_ATOMS: atom_id res chain seq x y z
N ILE A 1 0.83 -0.53 -5.78
CA ILE A 1 2.08 0.01 -6.36
C ILE A 1 3.13 0.04 -5.27
N PRO A 2 4.34 -0.42 -5.55
CA PRO A 2 5.45 -0.31 -4.61
C PRO A 2 5.78 1.18 -4.38
N LEU A 3 5.90 1.60 -3.12
CA LEU A 3 6.13 3.00 -2.74
C LEU A 3 7.55 3.51 -3.08
N PHE A 4 8.47 2.60 -3.40
CA PHE A 4 9.80 2.96 -3.87
C PHE A 4 9.74 3.43 -5.34
N PRO A 5 10.28 4.62 -5.67
CA PRO A 5 10.13 5.22 -7.00
C PRO A 5 10.59 4.33 -8.16
N THR A 6 11.65 3.54 -7.97
CA THR A 6 12.18 2.62 -9.00
C THR A 6 11.22 1.48 -9.30
N PHE A 7 10.65 0.84 -8.28
CA PHE A 7 9.66 -0.20 -8.49
C PHE A 7 8.33 0.37 -9.02
N ALA A 8 7.95 1.58 -8.58
CA ALA A 8 6.76 2.27 -9.09
C ALA A 8 6.89 2.54 -10.59
N LEU A 9 8.08 2.98 -11.04
CA LEU A 9 8.39 3.21 -12.45
C LEU A 9 8.18 1.95 -13.30
N ILE A 10 8.73 0.80 -12.86
CA ILE A 10 8.58 -0.47 -13.57
C ILE A 10 7.09 -0.85 -13.66
N ALA A 11 6.35 -0.75 -12.54
CA ALA A 11 4.92 -1.08 -12.53
C ALA A 11 4.10 -0.16 -13.45
N HIS A 12 4.38 1.14 -13.46
CA HIS A 12 3.71 2.09 -14.35
C HIS A 12 4.04 1.81 -15.82
N TYR A 13 5.30 1.51 -16.14
CA TYR A 13 5.71 1.15 -17.49
C TYR A 13 4.96 -0.09 -17.99
N ILE A 14 4.96 -1.18 -17.19
CA ILE A 14 4.26 -2.42 -17.54
C ILE A 14 2.75 -2.17 -17.76
N VAL A 15 2.09 -1.47 -16.84
CA VAL A 15 0.64 -1.20 -16.97
C VAL A 15 0.33 -0.33 -18.18
N ALA A 16 1.15 0.69 -18.45
CA ALA A 16 0.97 1.54 -19.63
C ALA A 16 1.12 0.74 -20.93
N SER A 17 2.11 -0.16 -20.99
CA SER A 17 2.38 -1.00 -22.16
C SER A 17 1.33 -2.10 -22.37
N GLU A 18 0.84 -2.75 -21.31
CA GLU A 18 -0.08 -3.89 -21.42
C GLU A 18 -1.56 -3.49 -21.46
N ARG A 19 -1.94 -2.43 -20.74
CA ARG A 19 -3.35 -2.07 -20.50
C ARG A 19 -3.71 -0.65 -20.95
N GLY A 20 -2.74 0.11 -21.45
CA GLY A 20 -2.93 1.46 -21.95
C GLY A 20 -2.97 2.55 -20.87
N ILE A 21 -3.12 3.80 -21.32
CA ILE A 21 -2.99 5.00 -20.47
C ILE A 21 -4.15 5.15 -19.47
N GLU A 22 -5.36 4.74 -19.81
CA GLU A 22 -6.49 4.80 -18.88
C GLU A 22 -6.28 3.91 -17.66
N ALA A 23 -5.81 2.67 -17.88
CA ALA A 23 -5.45 1.75 -16.81
C ALA A 23 -4.27 2.27 -15.98
N LEU A 24 -3.29 2.92 -16.62
CA LEU A 24 -2.19 3.58 -15.92
C LEU A 24 -2.71 4.67 -14.97
N ARG A 25 -3.62 5.54 -15.42
CA ARG A 25 -4.17 6.62 -14.59
C ARG A 25 -4.90 6.07 -13.35
N ALA A 26 -5.72 5.04 -13.52
CA ALA A 26 -6.37 4.36 -12.41
C ALA A 26 -5.34 3.74 -11.44
N THR A 27 -4.29 3.15 -11.99
CA THR A 27 -3.19 2.57 -11.22
C THR A 27 -2.49 3.65 -10.40
N ILE A 28 -2.14 4.79 -10.98
CA ILE A 28 -1.52 5.93 -10.26
C ILE A 28 -2.42 6.38 -9.10
N VAL A 29 -3.72 6.56 -9.34
CA VAL A 29 -4.67 6.98 -8.29
C VAL A 29 -4.71 5.94 -7.16
N PHE A 30 -4.82 4.64 -7.48
CA PHE A 30 -4.72 3.58 -6.47
C PHE A 30 -3.39 3.64 -5.70
N GLY A 31 -2.29 3.97 -6.38
CA GLY A 31 -0.98 4.20 -5.78
C GLY A 31 -0.98 5.33 -4.76
N MET A 32 -1.65 6.45 -5.06
CA MET A 32 -1.80 7.56 -4.10
C MET A 32 -2.58 7.12 -2.86
N TRP A 33 -3.67 6.37 -3.03
CA TRP A 33 -4.44 5.81 -1.90
C TRP A 33 -3.62 4.81 -1.07
N SER A 34 -2.68 4.08 -1.69
CA SER A 34 -1.82 3.10 -1.00
C SER A 34 -0.84 3.71 0.03
N ILE A 35 -0.73 5.05 0.09
CA ILE A 35 -0.02 5.77 1.16
C ILE A 35 -0.68 5.50 2.52
N ILE A 36 -2.01 5.35 2.57
CA ILE A 36 -2.76 5.17 3.83
C ILE A 36 -2.34 3.88 4.56
N PRO A 37 -2.37 2.68 3.92
CA PRO A 37 -1.87 1.46 4.56
C PRO A 37 -0.41 1.58 5.02
N TYR A 38 0.45 2.22 4.24
CA TYR A 38 1.86 2.40 4.60
C TYR A 38 2.04 3.32 5.80
N PHE A 39 1.27 4.40 5.88
CA PHE A 39 1.25 5.26 7.06
C PHE A 39 0.78 4.51 8.30
N ILE A 40 -0.27 3.70 8.18
CA ILE A 40 -0.77 2.84 9.27
C ILE A 40 0.31 1.84 9.71
N TYR A 41 1.02 1.20 8.78
CA TYR A 41 2.15 0.33 9.10
C TYR A 41 3.19 1.05 9.97
N LEU A 42 3.64 2.24 9.54
CA LEU A 42 4.65 3.02 10.25
C LEU A 42 4.18 3.49 11.61
N LEU A 43 2.94 3.97 11.71
CA LEU A 43 2.33 4.42 12.97
C LEU A 43 2.19 3.26 13.96
N SER A 44 1.69 2.11 13.50
CA SER A 44 1.59 0.89 14.31
C SER A 44 2.95 0.42 14.77
N LEU A 45 3.96 0.43 13.90
CA LEU A 45 5.32 0.03 14.28
C LEU A 45 5.92 0.99 15.31
N TRP A 46 5.82 2.30 15.09
CA TRP A 46 6.26 3.32 16.05
C TRP A 46 5.60 3.11 17.42
N TYR A 47 4.29 2.87 17.44
CA TYR A 47 3.55 2.60 18.67
C TYR A 47 3.98 1.29 19.35
N PHE A 48 3.98 0.17 18.62
CA PHE A 48 4.30 -1.15 19.17
C PHE A 48 5.74 -1.29 19.64
N THR A 49 6.69 -0.61 19.00
CA THR A 49 8.09 -0.62 19.46
C THR A 49 8.28 0.03 20.84
N GLY A 50 7.30 0.79 21.34
CA GLY A 50 7.32 1.35 22.69
C GLY A 50 7.12 0.33 23.81
N PHE A 51 6.56 -0.85 23.53
CA PHE A 51 6.20 -1.83 24.58
C PHE A 51 6.27 -3.31 24.18
N LEU A 52 6.45 -3.64 22.89
CA LEU A 52 6.61 -5.03 22.41
C LEU A 52 8.06 -5.34 22.00
N ARG A 53 8.43 -6.63 22.02
CA ARG A 53 9.68 -7.10 21.40
C ARG A 53 9.61 -6.88 19.89
N LEU A 54 10.75 -6.56 19.26
CA LEU A 54 10.83 -6.23 17.83
C LEU A 54 10.07 -7.20 16.90
N PRO A 55 10.17 -8.54 17.04
CA PRO A 55 9.42 -9.45 16.16
C PRO A 55 7.90 -9.32 16.30
N LEU A 56 7.40 -9.10 17.52
CA LEU A 56 5.97 -8.90 17.78
C LEU A 56 5.49 -7.54 17.27
N ALA A 57 6.32 -6.50 17.43
CA ALA A 57 6.01 -5.16 16.90
C ALA A 57 5.91 -5.17 15.37
N LEU A 58 6.86 -5.83 14.69
CA LEU A 58 6.83 -6.00 13.23
C LEU A 58 5.61 -6.81 12.80
N GLY A 59 5.34 -7.95 13.46
CA GLY A 59 4.16 -8.77 13.17
C GLY A 59 2.85 -8.00 13.33
N GLY A 60 2.70 -7.26 14.44
CA GLY A 60 1.53 -6.42 14.68
C GLY A 60 1.37 -5.32 13.62
N ALA A 61 2.45 -4.64 13.24
CA ALA A 61 2.42 -3.61 12.20
C ALA A 61 1.99 -4.19 10.84
N VAL A 62 2.47 -5.40 10.49
CA VAL A 62 2.05 -6.11 9.27
C VAL A 62 0.57 -6.47 9.31
N VAL A 63 0.01 -6.83 10.47
CA VAL A 63 -1.43 -7.09 10.61
C VAL A 63 -2.24 -5.82 10.39
N CYS A 64 -1.86 -4.70 11.02
CA CYS A 64 -2.54 -3.41 10.84
C CYS A 64 -2.48 -2.92 9.37
N TRP A 65 -1.33 -3.07 8.74
CA TRP A 65 -1.16 -2.83 7.30
C TRP A 65 -2.07 -3.73 6.46
N SER A 66 -2.12 -5.03 6.74
CA SER A 66 -2.93 -5.98 5.97
C SER A 66 -4.42 -5.66 6.07
N LEU A 67 -4.91 -5.33 7.27
CA LEU A 67 -6.31 -4.92 7.48
C LEU A 67 -6.65 -3.64 6.74
N SER A 68 -5.79 -2.62 6.82
CA SER A 68 -6.02 -1.35 6.12
C SER A 68 -5.93 -1.51 4.59
N ALA A 69 -5.00 -2.30 4.08
CA ALA A 69 -4.90 -2.64 2.67
C ALA A 69 -6.14 -3.40 2.18
N TRP A 70 -6.65 -4.35 2.96
CA TRP A 70 -7.87 -5.07 2.65
C TRP A 70 -9.08 -4.13 2.54
N VAL A 71 -9.24 -3.21 3.51
CA VAL A 71 -10.30 -2.18 3.48
C VAL A 71 -10.17 -1.30 2.25
N LEU A 72 -8.96 -0.87 1.91
CA LEU A 72 -8.67 -0.05 0.74
C LEU A 72 -9.06 -0.76 -0.56
N ILE A 73 -8.68 -2.03 -0.71
CA ILE A 73 -9.02 -2.85 -1.89
C ILE A 73 -10.53 -3.07 -1.97
N PHE A 74 -11.18 -3.34 -0.84
CA PHE A 74 -12.63 -3.52 -0.78
C PHE A 74 -13.37 -2.27 -1.27
N PHE A 75 -13.01 -1.10 -0.76
CA PHE A 75 -13.62 0.15 -1.21
C PHE A 75 -13.28 0.46 -2.67
N TRP A 76 -12.04 0.24 -3.08
CA TRP A 76 -11.63 0.44 -4.47
C TRP A 76 -12.47 -0.41 -5.42
N SER A 77 -12.57 -1.72 -5.17
CA SER A 77 -13.35 -2.66 -5.98
C SER A 77 -14.85 -2.38 -6.01
N ARG A 78 -15.37 -1.61 -5.04
CA ARG A 78 -16.79 -1.28 -4.97
C ARG A 78 -17.15 -0.01 -5.75
N PHE A 79 -16.21 0.93 -5.86
CA PHE A 79 -16.42 2.26 -6.41
C PHE A 79 -15.69 2.53 -7.74
N HIS A 80 -14.70 1.71 -8.11
CA HIS A 80 -13.96 1.76 -9.38
C HIS A 80 -13.95 0.38 -10.03
#